data_AF-A0A4R7FUY7-F1
#
_entry.id   AF-A0A4R7FUY7-F1
#
_cell.length_a   1.000
_cell.length_b   1.000
_cell.length_c   1.000
_cell.angle_alpha   90.00
_cell.angle_beta   90.00
_cell.angle_gamma   90.00
#
_symmetry.space_group_name_H-M   'P 1'
#
loop_
_entity.id
_entity.type
_entity.pdbx_description
1 polymer ?
#
loop_
_entity_poly.entity_id
_entity_poly.type
_entity_poly.pdbx_seq_one_letter_code
_entity_poly.pdbx_strand_id
1 'polypeptide(L)'
;MAEYLSDSGSMVYKENALAVLDDMGSMPRYQHVSVFQRLLPYLRGMLLLGLGKIDEATEQFELAIQLYGDTEAALSMMSAVANAGYPQHGLRLLQSAKEVYQRQTGQVLKRPRAVYDMEFQRLEAMLREDIGA
;
A
#
# COMPACT_ATOMS: atom_id res chain seq x y z
N MET A 1 -4.19 30.14 5.37
CA MET A 1 -5.40 30.07 4.53
C MET A 1 -5.12 29.00 3.48
N ALA A 2 -5.52 27.76 3.74
CA ALA A 2 -5.27 26.66 2.81
C ALA A 2 -6.36 26.76 1.73
N GLU A 3 -5.96 27.18 0.54
CA GLU A 3 -6.79 27.16 -0.65
C GLU A 3 -7.08 25.69 -0.98
N TYR A 4 -8.27 25.21 -0.61
CA TYR A 4 -8.70 23.87 -0.96
C TYR A 4 -8.79 23.79 -2.48
N LEU A 5 -7.91 23.00 -3.09
CA LEU A 5 -8.02 22.65 -4.50
C LEU A 5 -9.43 22.07 -4.73
N SER A 6 -10.11 22.52 -5.77
CA SER A 6 -11.32 21.85 -6.25
C SER A 6 -11.03 20.37 -6.50
N ASP A 7 -12.05 19.50 -6.52
CA ASP A 7 -11.86 18.07 -6.82
C ASP A 7 -11.05 17.85 -8.11
N SER A 8 -11.30 18.69 -9.12
CA SER A 8 -10.52 18.74 -10.36
C SER A 8 -9.05 19.16 -10.15
N GLY A 9 -8.78 20.17 -9.32
CA GLY A 9 -7.41 20.58 -8.96
C GLY A 9 -6.64 19.50 -8.20
N SER A 10 -7.33 18.73 -7.35
CA SER A 10 -6.77 17.59 -6.61
C SER A 10 -6.38 16.44 -7.54
N MET A 11 -7.18 16.13 -8.57
CA MET A 11 -6.84 15.10 -9.55
C MET A 11 -5.64 15.49 -10.41
N VAL A 12 -5.62 16.71 -10.95
CA VAL A 12 -4.50 17.23 -11.75
C VAL A 12 -3.20 17.22 -10.94
N TYR A 13 -3.26 17.58 -9.66
CA TYR A 13 -2.09 17.50 -8.78
C TYR A 13 -1.55 16.06 -8.65
N LYS A 14 -2.43 15.07 -8.47
CA LYS A 14 -2.01 13.65 -8.34
C LYS A 14 -1.41 13.11 -9.63
N GLU A 15 -1.99 13.47 -10.79
CA GLU A 15 -1.45 13.09 -12.10
C GLU A 15 -0.06 13.69 -12.33
N ASN A 16 0.11 14.99 -12.03
CA ASN A 16 1.41 15.64 -12.14
C ASN A 16 2.44 15.04 -11.17
N ALA A 17 2.03 14.73 -9.94
CA ALA A 17 2.91 14.07 -8.97
C ALA A 17 3.33 12.67 -9.45
N LEU A 18 2.42 11.92 -10.05
CA LEU A 18 2.71 10.60 -10.62
C LEU A 18 3.73 10.72 -11.77
N ALA A 19 3.55 11.69 -12.67
CA ALA A 19 4.50 11.95 -13.76
C ALA A 19 5.90 12.29 -13.24
N VAL A 20 6.00 13.11 -12.18
CA VAL A 20 7.29 13.42 -11.54
C VAL A 20 7.95 12.16 -10.97
N LEU A 21 7.19 11.29 -10.31
CA LEU A 21 7.73 10.03 -9.78
C LEU A 21 8.21 9.10 -10.89
N ASP A 22 7.50 9.07 -12.03
CA ASP A 22 7.88 8.28 -13.20
C ASP A 22 9.19 8.77 -13.81
N ASP A 23 9.32 10.09 -13.99
CA ASP A 23 10.55 10.71 -14.45
C ASP A 23 11.71 10.39 -13.50
N MET A 24 11.52 10.54 -12.19
CA MET A 24 12.54 10.20 -11.19
C MET A 24 12.94 8.73 -11.26
N GLY A 25 11.98 7.81 -11.39
CA GLY A 25 12.22 6.37 -11.51
C GLY A 25 13.04 5.97 -12.75
N SER A 26 12.95 6.76 -13.82
CA SER A 26 13.72 6.53 -15.05
C SER A 26 15.19 6.98 -14.94
N MET A 27 15.54 7.85 -13.98
CA MET A 27 16.88 8.40 -13.88
C MET A 27 17.84 7.45 -13.14
N PRO A 28 19.04 7.14 -13.70
CA PRO A 28 20.00 6.22 -13.09
C PRO A 28 20.40 6.57 -11.66
N ARG A 29 20.45 7.87 -11.33
CA ARG A 29 20.81 8.35 -9.98
C ARG A 29 19.86 7.88 -8.89
N TYR A 30 18.58 7.66 -9.20
CA TYR A 30 17.58 7.23 -8.22
C TYR A 30 17.44 5.70 -8.19
N GLN A 31 17.80 5.02 -9.29
CA GLN A 31 17.71 3.56 -9.40
C GLN A 31 18.64 2.83 -8.42
N HIS A 32 19.69 3.46 -7.89
CA HIS A 32 20.59 2.84 -6.92
C HIS A 32 20.30 3.22 -5.46
N VAL A 33 19.31 4.06 -5.21
CA VAL A 33 18.97 4.51 -3.85
C VAL A 33 17.92 3.56 -3.26
N SER A 34 18.34 2.68 -2.34
CA SER A 34 17.50 1.62 -1.76
C SER A 34 16.24 2.14 -1.04
N VAL A 35 16.31 3.33 -0.43
CA VAL A 35 15.15 3.98 0.17
C VAL A 35 14.16 4.43 -0.91
N PHE A 36 14.66 5.00 -2.01
CA PHE A 36 13.81 5.43 -3.12
C PHE A 36 13.13 4.25 -3.81
N GLN A 37 13.86 3.15 -4.04
CA GLN A 37 13.27 1.93 -4.62
C GLN A 37 12.08 1.39 -3.82
N ARG A 38 12.15 1.46 -2.48
CA ARG A 38 11.04 1.06 -1.60
C ARG A 38 9.89 2.06 -1.60
N LEU A 39 10.23 3.35 -1.57
CA LEU A 39 9.26 4.43 -1.44
C LEU A 39 8.46 4.67 -2.74
N LEU A 40 9.10 4.51 -3.90
CA LEU A 40 8.50 4.77 -5.20
C LEU A 40 7.17 4.01 -5.42
N PRO A 41 7.11 2.67 -5.30
CA PRO A 41 5.85 1.96 -5.49
C PRO A 41 4.81 2.31 -4.42
N TYR A 42 5.22 2.58 -3.18
CA TYR A 42 4.26 3.05 -2.16
C TYR A 42 3.61 4.38 -2.54
N LEU A 43 4.40 5.37 -2.97
CA LEU A 43 3.89 6.68 -3.38
C LEU A 43 3.02 6.58 -4.64
N ARG A 44 3.42 5.77 -5.63
CA ARG A 44 2.60 5.49 -6.80
C ARG A 44 1.26 4.87 -6.40
N GLY A 45 1.28 3.86 -5.53
CA GLY A 45 0.07 3.20 -5.02
C GLY A 45 -0.90 4.20 -4.37
N MET A 46 -0.41 5.11 -3.53
CA MET A 46 -1.22 6.15 -2.89
C MET A 46 -1.84 7.13 -3.90
N LEU A 47 -1.08 7.57 -4.89
CA LEU A 47 -1.57 8.48 -5.94
C LEU A 47 -2.62 7.79 -6.83
N LEU A 48 -2.34 6.57 -7.27
CA LEU A 48 -3.24 5.77 -8.09
C LEU A 48 -4.54 5.44 -7.35
N LEU A 49 -4.46 5.10 -6.06
CA LEU A 49 -5.64 4.92 -5.21
C LEU A 49 -6.47 6.20 -5.15
N GLY A 50 -5.82 7.35 -4.93
CA GLY A 50 -6.46 8.65 -4.91
C GLY A 50 -7.04 9.10 -6.26
N LEU A 51 -6.64 8.47 -7.36
CA LEU A 51 -7.17 8.64 -8.72
C LEU A 51 -8.26 7.60 -9.07
N GLY A 52 -8.59 6.68 -8.16
CA GLY A 52 -9.56 5.60 -8.39
C GLY A 52 -9.03 4.45 -9.25
N LYS A 53 -7.73 4.43 -9.57
CA LYS A 53 -7.08 3.40 -10.37
C LYS A 53 -6.68 2.20 -9.50
N ILE A 54 -7.68 1.50 -8.97
CA ILE A 54 -7.49 0.54 -7.90
C ILE A 54 -6.62 -0.67 -8.29
N ASP A 55 -6.76 -1.19 -9.51
CA ASP A 55 -5.92 -2.31 -9.99
C ASP A 55 -4.44 -1.92 -10.00
N GLU A 56 -4.11 -0.80 -10.66
CA GLU A 56 -2.75 -0.26 -10.73
C GLU A 56 -2.21 0.06 -9.32
N ALA A 57 -3.04 0.65 -8.46
CA ALA A 57 -2.66 0.95 -7.08
C ALA A 57 -2.30 -0.31 -6.28
N THR A 58 -3.10 -1.38 -6.47
CA THR A 58 -2.89 -2.66 -5.78
C THR A 58 -1.57 -3.29 -6.19
N GLU A 59 -1.24 -3.31 -7.49
CA GLU A 59 0.03 -3.84 -7.98
C GLU A 59 1.24 -3.07 -7.39
N GLN A 60 1.13 -1.74 -7.32
CA GLN A 60 2.17 -0.93 -6.69
C GLN A 60 2.28 -1.19 -5.19
N PHE A 61 1.17 -1.36 -4.47
CA PHE A 61 1.22 -1.73 -3.06
C PHE A 61 1.79 -3.13 -2.83
N GLU A 62 1.47 -4.13 -3.66
CA GLU A 62 2.09 -5.46 -3.56
C GLU A 62 3.60 -5.39 -3.72
N LEU A 63 4.08 -4.63 -4.70
CA LEU A 63 5.52 -4.40 -4.88
C LEU A 63 6.13 -3.71 -3.66
N ALA A 64 5.48 -2.67 -3.14
CA ALA A 64 5.94 -1.97 -1.93
C ALA A 64 5.99 -2.92 -0.72
N ILE A 65 4.96 -3.73 -0.48
CA ILE A 65 4.89 -4.70 0.61
C ILE A 65 6.11 -5.63 0.60
N GLN A 66 6.45 -6.19 -0.57
CA GLN A 66 7.59 -7.09 -0.69
C GLN A 66 8.92 -6.37 -0.47
N LEU A 67 9.07 -5.14 -0.98
CA LEU A 67 10.31 -4.36 -0.85
C LEU A 67 10.54 -3.81 0.56
N TYR A 68 9.47 -3.47 1.29
CA TYR A 68 9.57 -3.09 2.70
C TYR A 68 9.87 -4.30 3.58
N GLY A 69 9.25 -5.45 3.30
CA GLY A 69 9.47 -6.68 4.06
C GLY A 69 9.09 -6.56 5.55
N ASP A 70 8.19 -5.62 5.89
CA ASP A 70 7.73 -5.36 7.25
C ASP A 70 6.22 -5.58 7.36
N THR A 71 5.81 -6.39 8.34
CA THR A 71 4.39 -6.76 8.55
C THR A 71 3.51 -5.54 8.81
N GLU A 72 3.95 -4.58 9.62
CA GLU A 72 3.12 -3.40 9.96
C GLU A 72 2.95 -2.47 8.78
N ALA A 73 4.02 -2.23 8.01
CA ALA A 73 3.93 -1.47 6.77
C ALA A 73 2.94 -2.12 5.79
N ALA A 74 2.97 -3.45 5.68
CA ALA A 74 2.07 -4.18 4.80
C ALA A 74 0.60 -4.11 5.25
N LEU A 75 0.33 -4.27 6.54
CA LEU A 75 -1.01 -4.10 7.10
C LEU A 75 -1.51 -2.65 6.92
N SER A 76 -0.64 -1.65 7.04
CA SER A 76 -1.02 -0.25 6.79
C SER A 76 -1.42 0.00 5.34
N MET A 77 -0.71 -0.57 4.37
CA MET A 77 -1.05 -0.44 2.94
C MET A 77 -2.37 -1.15 2.62
N MET A 78 -2.57 -2.35 3.18
CA MET A 78 -3.83 -3.08 3.09
C MET A 78 -5.00 -2.25 3.65
N SER A 79 -4.85 -1.70 4.86
CA SER A 79 -5.89 -0.87 5.49
C SER A 79 -6.21 0.39 4.69
N ALA A 80 -5.20 1.03 4.06
CA ALA A 80 -5.45 2.19 3.20
C ALA A 80 -6.39 1.85 2.04
N VAL A 81 -6.20 0.69 1.41
CA VAL A 81 -7.03 0.23 0.29
C VAL A 81 -8.41 -0.23 0.76
N ALA A 82 -8.48 -1.01 1.84
CA ALA A 82 -9.75 -1.48 2.39
C ALA A 82 -10.65 -0.31 2.84
N ASN A 83 -10.09 0.64 3.60
CA ASN A 83 -10.81 1.81 4.09
C ASN A 83 -11.21 2.78 2.97
N ALA A 84 -10.56 2.71 1.81
CA ALA A 84 -10.95 3.46 0.61
C ALA A 84 -12.18 2.84 -0.11
N GLY A 85 -12.77 1.78 0.43
CA GLY A 85 -13.97 1.13 -0.12
C GLY A 85 -13.66 -0.02 -1.09
N TYR A 86 -12.44 -0.56 -1.08
CA TYR A 86 -12.03 -1.64 -1.96
C TYR A 86 -11.67 -2.92 -1.19
N PRO A 87 -12.63 -3.56 -0.49
CA PRO A 87 -12.34 -4.68 0.41
C PRO A 87 -11.79 -5.92 -0.33
N GLN A 88 -12.16 -6.14 -1.61
CA GLN A 88 -11.58 -7.22 -2.43
C GLN A 88 -10.07 -7.02 -2.65
N HIS A 89 -9.65 -5.79 -2.96
CA HIS A 89 -8.23 -5.45 -3.11
C HIS A 89 -7.51 -5.45 -1.75
N GLY A 90 -8.19 -5.00 -0.70
CA GLY A 90 -7.70 -5.14 0.68
C GLY A 90 -7.40 -6.60 1.02
N LEU A 91 -8.29 -7.54 0.69
CA LEU A 91 -8.08 -8.96 0.93
C LEU A 91 -6.88 -9.52 0.14
N ARG A 92 -6.69 -9.07 -1.10
CA ARG A 92 -5.51 -9.41 -1.90
C ARG A 92 -4.21 -8.91 -1.23
N LEU A 93 -4.19 -7.65 -0.78
CA LEU A 93 -3.04 -7.10 -0.06
C LEU A 93 -2.82 -7.75 1.31
N LEU A 94 -3.88 -8.20 1.99
CA LEU A 94 -3.77 -8.95 3.23
C LEU A 94 -3.01 -10.27 3.03
N GLN A 95 -3.20 -10.96 1.90
CA GLN A 95 -2.42 -12.16 1.60
C GLN A 95 -0.95 -11.84 1.35
N SER A 96 -0.66 -10.78 0.60
CA SER A 96 0.73 -10.29 0.45
C SER A 96 1.36 -9.95 1.80
N ALA A 97 0.62 -9.30 2.70
CA ALA A 97 1.08 -9.00 4.06
C ALA A 97 1.35 -10.28 4.88
N LYS A 98 0.50 -11.30 4.72
CA LYS A 98 0.66 -12.61 5.40
C LYS A 98 1.91 -13.34 4.94
N GLU A 99 2.26 -13.27 3.65
CA GLU A 99 3.50 -13.83 3.13
C GLU A 99 4.74 -13.15 3.75
N VAL A 100 4.74 -11.82 3.84
CA VAL A 100 5.82 -11.07 4.50
C VAL A 100 5.93 -11.45 5.97
N TYR A 101 4.79 -11.51 6.67
CA TYR A 101 4.71 -11.93 8.07
C TYR A 101 5.27 -13.34 8.32
N GLN A 102 5.00 -14.29 7.42
CA GLN A 102 5.51 -15.65 7.53
C GLN A 102 7.03 -15.70 7.37
N ARG A 103 7.61 -14.84 6.52
CA ARG A 103 9.07 -14.74 6.31
C ARG A 103 9.77 -13.95 7.42
N GLN A 104 9.07 -13.03 8.08
CA GLN A 104 9.64 -12.20 9.16
C GLN A 104 9.86 -13.04 10.43
N THR A 105 11.14 -13.26 10.78
CA THR A 105 11.51 -13.98 12.00
C THR A 105 11.18 -13.16 13.26
N GLY A 106 10.82 -13.85 14.35
CA GLY A 106 10.23 -13.24 15.55
C GLY A 106 11.02 -12.14 16.25
N GLN A 107 12.35 -12.03 16.05
CA GLN A 107 13.17 -10.97 16.65
C GLN A 107 12.94 -9.58 16.02
N VAL A 108 12.20 -9.51 14.90
CA VAL A 108 11.95 -8.27 14.13
C VAL A 108 10.48 -7.85 14.16
N LEU A 109 9.60 -8.69 14.71
CA LEU A 109 8.17 -8.38 14.81
C LEU A 109 7.92 -7.34 15.91
N LYS A 110 7.09 -6.34 15.61
CA LYS A 110 6.78 -5.26 16.59
C LYS A 110 5.79 -5.71 17.67
N ARG A 111 5.09 -6.82 17.44
CA ARG A 111 4.12 -7.43 18.37
C ARG A 111 4.37 -8.95 18.46
N PRO A 112 3.91 -9.61 19.53
CA PRO A 112 4.00 -11.07 19.63
C PRO A 112 3.30 -11.77 18.46
N ARG A 113 3.85 -12.90 18.02
CA ARG A 113 3.34 -13.65 16.87
C ARG A 113 1.85 -14.01 16.99
N ALA A 114 1.43 -14.44 18.18
CA ALA A 114 0.03 -14.75 18.47
C ALA A 114 -0.93 -13.56 18.23
N VAL A 115 -0.47 -12.32 18.45
CA VAL A 115 -1.28 -11.13 18.18
C VAL A 115 -1.48 -10.95 16.67
N TYR A 116 -0.44 -11.16 15.87
CA TYR A 116 -0.59 -11.11 14.41
C TYR A 116 -1.46 -12.24 13.89
N ASP A 117 -1.30 -13.46 14.40
CA ASP A 117 -2.13 -14.60 13.97
C ASP A 117 -3.62 -14.31 14.17
N MET A 118 -3.99 -13.77 15.34
CA MET A 118 -5.36 -13.34 15.63
C MET A 118 -5.80 -12.18 14.71
N GLU A 119 -4.93 -11.18 14.51
CA GLU A 119 -5.28 -10.00 13.72
C GLU A 119 -5.48 -10.34 12.24
N PHE A 120 -4.64 -11.19 11.66
CA PHE A 120 -4.82 -11.67 10.28
C PHE A 120 -6.15 -12.42 10.12
N GLN A 121 -6.53 -13.26 11.09
CA GLN A 121 -7.83 -13.95 11.06
C GLN A 121 -9.00 -12.96 11.14
N ARG A 122 -8.92 -12.00 12.06
CA ARG A 122 -9.94 -10.97 12.24
C ARG A 122 -10.13 -10.12 10.99
N LEU A 123 -9.02 -9.63 10.41
CA LEU A 123 -9.04 -8.78 9.22
C LEU A 123 -9.57 -9.54 8.00
N GLU A 124 -9.19 -10.81 7.84
CA GLU A 124 -9.72 -11.65 6.76
C GLU A 124 -11.24 -11.85 6.89
N ALA A 125 -11.74 -12.10 8.10
CA ALA A 125 -13.18 -12.23 8.34
C ALA A 125 -13.92 -10.92 8.04
N MET A 126 -13.42 -9.79 8.54
CA MET A 126 -14.01 -8.47 8.32
C MET A 126 -14.08 -8.12 6.82
N LEU A 127 -12.98 -8.30 6.08
CA LEU A 127 -12.96 -8.02 4.64
C LEU A 127 -13.91 -8.93 3.85
N ARG A 128 -14.03 -10.21 4.22
CA ARG A 128 -14.96 -11.13 3.57
C ARG A 128 -16.42 -10.74 3.83
N GLU A 129 -16.73 -10.24 5.01
CA GLU A 129 -18.05 -9.69 5.33
C GLU A 129 -18.35 -8.47 4.46
N ASP A 130 -17.42 -7.51 4.37
CA ASP A 130 -17.56 -6.31 3.53
C ASP A 130 -17.70 -6.62 2.03
N ILE A 131 -17.16 -7.75 1.55
CA ILE A 131 -17.31 -8.20 0.15
C ILE A 131 -18.70 -8.81 -0.11
N GLY A 132 -19.30 -9.42 0.91
CA GLY A 132 -20.59 -10.09 0.81
C GLY A 132 -21.80 -9.21 1.15
N ALA A 133 -21.56 -8.03 1.75
CA ALA A 133 -22.55 -7.00 2.06
C ALA A 133 -22.91 -6.16 0.83
#